data_AF-A0A833LIQ7-F1
#
_entry.id   AF-A0A833LIQ7-F1
#
_cell.length_a   1.000
_cell.length_b   1.000
_cell.length_c   1.000
_cell.angle_alpha   90.00
_cell.angle_beta   90.00
_cell.angle_gamma   90.00
#
_symmetry.space_group_name_H-M   'P 1'
#
loop_
_entity.id
_entity.type
_entity.pdbx_description
1 polymer ?
#
loop_
_entity_poly.entity_id
_entity_poly.type
_entity_poly.pdbx_seq_one_letter_code
_entity_poly.pdbx_strand_id
1 'polypeptide(L)'
;MAGTSITVFTQAAQQAQQWVNELADDLDWTERRAYHLLRSVLHAIRDWLPQHEMTDLAAQLPALIRGIYFEGWRPLDTPVENRKKEDFIARIQSAFAD
;
A
#
# COMPACT_ATOMS: atom_id res chain seq x y z
N MET A 1 -6.58 -30.29 20.88
CA MET A 1 -5.80 -29.10 21.31
C MET A 1 -5.90 -28.05 20.21
N ALA A 2 -7.02 -27.34 20.13
CA ALA A 2 -7.16 -26.24 19.18
C ALA A 2 -6.62 -24.98 19.85
N GLY A 3 -5.40 -24.59 19.51
CA GLY A 3 -4.89 -23.27 19.89
C GLY A 3 -5.84 -22.23 19.31
N THR A 4 -6.35 -21.34 20.16
CA THR A 4 -7.23 -20.23 19.79
C THR A 4 -6.52 -19.36 18.74
N SER A 5 -6.85 -19.56 17.47
CA SER A 5 -6.40 -18.69 16.39
C SER A 5 -6.87 -17.27 16.71
N ILE A 6 -5.94 -16.31 16.64
CA ILE A 6 -6.26 -14.91 16.84
C ILE A 6 -7.03 -14.44 15.61
N THR A 7 -8.36 -14.39 15.73
CA THR A 7 -9.28 -14.11 14.62
C THR A 7 -8.98 -12.81 13.88
N VAL A 8 -8.46 -11.80 14.58
CA VAL A 8 -8.11 -10.50 14.01
C VAL A 8 -7.02 -10.63 12.92
N PHE A 9 -6.09 -11.58 13.05
CA PHE A 9 -5.04 -11.78 12.05
C PHE A 9 -5.60 -12.41 10.78
N THR A 10 -6.48 -13.41 10.93
CA THR A 10 -7.17 -14.02 9.79
C THR A 10 -8.04 -13.00 9.07
N GLN A 11 -8.79 -12.17 9.80
CA GLN A 11 -9.62 -11.11 9.21
C GLN A 11 -8.77 -10.05 8.49
N ALA A 12 -7.64 -9.63 9.06
CA ALA A 12 -6.74 -8.68 8.40
C ALA A 12 -6.16 -9.23 7.08
N ALA A 13 -5.80 -10.52 7.06
CA ALA A 13 -5.34 -11.19 5.84
C ALA A 13 -6.45 -11.30 4.78
N GLN A 14 -7.66 -11.70 5.18
CA GLN A 14 -8.82 -11.77 4.29
C GLN A 14 -9.16 -10.40 3.68
N GLN A 15 -9.17 -9.34 4.49
CA GLN A 15 -9.47 -7.99 4.02
C GLN A 15 -8.43 -7.48 3.02
N ALA A 16 -7.15 -7.77 3.25
CA ALA A 16 -6.10 -7.38 2.32
C ALA A 16 -6.17 -8.16 1.00
N GLN A 17 -6.46 -9.47 1.05
CA GLN A 17 -6.68 -10.27 -0.15
C GLN A 17 -7.87 -9.75 -0.94
N GLN A 18 -8.96 -9.37 -0.28
CA GLN A 18 -10.12 -8.77 -0.95
C GLN A 18 -9.74 -7.52 -1.74
N TRP A 19 -8.94 -6.60 -1.16
CA TRP A 19 -8.50 -5.39 -1.88
C TRP A 19 -7.66 -5.72 -3.11
N VAL A 20 -6.78 -6.72 -3.03
CA VAL A 20 -5.97 -7.17 -4.16
C VAL A 20 -6.85 -7.80 -5.24
N ASN A 21 -7.85 -8.60 -4.87
CA ASN A 21 -8.76 -9.24 -5.80
C ASN A 21 -9.62 -8.21 -6.53
N GLU A 22 -10.23 -7.27 -5.80
CA GLU A 22 -11.03 -6.18 -6.40
C GLU A 22 -10.20 -5.38 -7.42
N LEU A 23 -8.96 -5.03 -7.06
CA LEU A 23 -8.06 -4.32 -7.97
C LEU A 23 -7.62 -5.18 -9.18
N ALA A 24 -7.43 -6.49 -8.99
CA ALA A 24 -7.09 -7.41 -10.05
C ALA A 24 -8.25 -7.55 -11.05
N ASP A 25 -9.47 -7.67 -10.54
CA ASP A 25 -10.70 -7.76 -11.32
C ASP A 25 -10.94 -6.46 -12.12
N ASP A 26 -10.80 -5.29 -11.49
CA ASP A 26 -10.99 -3.99 -12.14
C ASP A 26 -10.00 -3.74 -13.30
N LEU A 27 -8.81 -4.33 -13.22
CA LEU A 27 -7.73 -4.14 -14.20
C LEU A 27 -7.58 -5.31 -15.18
N ASP A 28 -8.36 -6.38 -15.02
CA ASP A 28 -8.20 -7.66 -15.74
C ASP A 28 -6.76 -8.22 -15.61
N TRP A 29 -6.19 -8.14 -14.41
CA TRP A 29 -4.81 -8.52 -14.09
C TRP A 29 -4.73 -9.71 -13.13
N THR A 30 -3.54 -10.27 -12.97
CA THR A 30 -3.29 -11.26 -11.91
C THR A 30 -3.22 -10.59 -10.54
N GLU A 31 -3.66 -11.29 -9.49
CA GLU A 31 -3.55 -10.82 -8.10
C GLU A 31 -2.14 -10.35 -7.75
N ARG A 32 -1.11 -11.07 -8.21
CA ARG A 32 0.29 -10.69 -7.99
C ARG A 32 0.59 -9.32 -8.58
N ARG A 33 0.20 -9.08 -9.84
CA ARG A 33 0.46 -7.81 -10.52
C ARG A 33 -0.34 -6.67 -9.87
N ALA A 34 -1.60 -6.92 -9.51
CA ALA A 34 -2.44 -5.97 -8.77
C ALA A 34 -1.83 -5.61 -7.41
N TYR A 35 -1.34 -6.60 -6.66
CA TYR A 35 -0.64 -6.38 -5.39
C TYR A 35 0.60 -5.50 -5.56
N HIS A 36 1.44 -5.77 -6.57
CA HIS A 36 2.60 -4.93 -6.87
C HIS A 36 2.19 -3.48 -7.16
N LEU A 37 1.12 -3.27 -7.94
CA LEU A 37 0.58 -1.94 -8.21
C LEU A 37 0.09 -1.26 -6.93
N LEU A 38 -0.74 -1.93 -6.14
CA LEU A 38 -1.27 -1.43 -4.87
C LEU A 38 -0.15 -0.96 -3.96
N ARG A 39 0.86 -1.81 -3.75
CA ARG A 39 2.03 -1.49 -2.92
C ARG A 39 2.79 -0.27 -3.46
N SER A 40 3.11 -0.24 -4.75
CA SER A 40 3.86 0.85 -5.36
C SER A 40 3.12 2.18 -5.28
N VAL A 41 1.80 2.18 -5.48
CA VAL A 41 0.96 3.38 -5.36
C VAL A 41 0.87 3.85 -3.90
N LEU A 42 0.64 2.94 -2.96
CA LEU A 42 0.58 3.27 -1.53
C LEU A 42 1.88 3.91 -1.03
N HIS A 43 3.03 3.37 -1.42
CA HIS A 43 4.34 3.94 -1.08
C HIS A 43 4.58 5.29 -1.74
N ALA A 44 4.20 5.45 -3.01
CA ALA A 44 4.31 6.73 -3.70
C ALA A 44 3.45 7.81 -3.04
N ILE A 45 2.22 7.49 -2.63
CA ILE A 45 1.33 8.40 -1.90
C ILE A 45 1.92 8.76 -0.53
N ARG A 46 2.36 7.76 0.24
CA ARG A 46 2.97 7.97 1.57
C ARG A 46 4.08 9.00 1.53
N ASP A 47 5.01 8.80 0.59
CA ASP A 47 6.22 9.61 0.49
C ASP A 47 5.95 10.98 -0.15
N TRP A 48 4.75 11.20 -0.69
CA TRP A 48 4.29 12.46 -1.28
C TRP A 48 3.56 13.36 -0.29
N LEU A 49 2.89 12.77 0.69
CA LEU A 49 2.09 13.48 1.67
C LEU A 49 2.96 14.06 2.80
N PRO A 50 2.63 15.25 3.33
CA PRO A 50 3.16 15.71 4.60
C PRO A 50 2.93 14.69 5.72
N GLN A 51 3.79 14.70 6.73
CA GLN A 51 3.78 13.67 7.78
C GLN A 51 2.43 13.55 8.53
N HIS A 52 1.70 14.65 8.74
CA HIS A 52 0.38 14.57 9.38
C HIS A 52 -0.65 13.91 8.44
N GLU A 53 -0.74 14.35 7.19
CA GLU A 53 -1.65 13.77 6.19
C GLU A 53 -1.36 12.28 5.91
N MET A 54 -0.08 11.90 5.83
CA MET A 54 0.30 10.50 5.60
C MET A 54 -0.06 9.59 6.78
N THR A 55 -0.11 10.14 8.00
CA THR A 55 -0.53 9.43 9.21
C THR A 55 -2.06 9.31 9.28
N ASP A 56 -2.77 10.39 8.93
CA ASP A 56 -4.24 10.39 8.86
C ASP A 56 -4.75 9.40 7.81
N LEU A 57 -4.10 9.34 6.63
CA LEU A 57 -4.39 8.33 5.62
C LEU A 57 -4.19 6.90 6.17
N ALA A 58 -3.07 6.67 6.85
CA ALA A 58 -2.76 5.35 7.42
C ALA A 58 -3.82 4.89 8.43
N ALA A 59 -4.42 5.81 9.19
CA ALA A 59 -5.49 5.49 10.13
C ALA A 59 -6.73 4.87 9.46
N GLN A 60 -6.98 5.21 8.18
CA GLN A 60 -8.10 4.68 7.40
C GLN A 60 -7.82 3.30 6.77
N LEU A 61 -6.56 2.86 6.73
CA LEU A 61 -6.19 1.60 6.08
C LEU A 61 -6.47 0.39 6.99
N PRO A 62 -6.95 -0.75 6.44
CA PRO A 62 -6.99 -2.03 7.16
C PRO A 62 -5.61 -2.41 7.71
N ALA A 63 -5.56 -3.16 8.81
CA ALA A 63 -4.31 -3.39 9.55
C ALA A 63 -3.15 -3.93 8.71
N LEU A 64 -3.40 -4.93 7.84
CA LEU A 64 -2.34 -5.49 6.98
C LEU A 64 -1.95 -4.54 5.84
N ILE A 65 -2.92 -3.85 5.22
CA ILE A 65 -2.65 -2.82 4.21
C ILE A 65 -1.86 -1.65 4.79
N ARG A 66 -2.13 -1.27 6.05
CA ARG A 66 -1.35 -0.28 6.79
C ARG A 66 0.09 -0.74 7.02
N GLY A 67 0.30 -2.02 7.32
CA GLY A 67 1.62 -2.62 7.41
C GLY A 67 2.39 -2.52 6.09
N ILE A 68 1.73 -2.88 4.98
CA ILE A 68 2.29 -2.73 3.62
C ILE A 68 2.61 -1.26 3.33
N TYR A 69 1.71 -0.32 3.67
CA TYR A 69 1.90 1.12 3.48
C TYR A 69 3.17 1.64 4.16
N PHE A 70 3.47 1.22 5.39
CA PHE A 70 4.69 1.64 6.11
C PHE A 70 5.93 0.80 5.81
N GLU A 71 5.81 -0.29 5.05
CA GLU A 71 6.94 -1.15 4.71
C GLU A 71 8.05 -0.35 4.00
N GLY A 72 9.29 -0.50 4.48
CA GLY A 72 10.46 0.13 3.89
C GLY A 72 10.49 1.67 3.99
N TRP A 73 9.62 2.29 4.78
CA TRP A 73 9.57 3.75 4.91
C TRP A 73 10.86 4.33 5.50
N ARG A 74 11.35 5.41 4.88
CA ARG A 74 12.51 6.18 5.33
C ARG A 74 12.06 7.61 5.65
N PRO A 75 11.80 7.95 6.93
CA PRO A 75 11.20 9.23 7.30
C PRO A 75 12.07 10.44 6.93
N LEU A 76 13.39 10.28 6.95
CA LEU A 76 14.34 11.35 6.61
C LEU A 76 14.36 11.70 5.12
N ASP A 77 13.85 10.81 4.26
CA ASP A 77 13.80 10.98 2.81
C ASP A 77 12.42 11.46 2.33
N THR A 78 11.52 11.83 3.26
CA THR A 78 10.12 12.20 2.98
C THR A 78 9.71 13.48 3.72
N PRO A 79 8.82 14.31 3.15
CA PRO A 79 8.18 14.17 1.84
C PRO A 79 9.14 14.46 0.69
N VAL A 80 8.86 13.93 -0.50
CA VAL A 80 9.67 14.22 -1.69
C VAL A 80 9.56 15.69 -2.11
N GLU A 81 10.68 16.24 -2.57
CA GLU A 81 10.80 17.64 -2.97
C GLU A 81 10.04 17.95 -4.26
N ASN A 82 10.16 17.08 -5.29
CA ASN A 82 9.49 17.24 -6.58
C ASN A 82 8.08 16.65 -6.54
N ARG A 83 7.07 17.53 -6.52
CA ARG A 83 5.66 17.18 -6.37
C ARG A 83 4.81 17.48 -7.63
N LYS A 84 5.35 17.25 -8.83
CA LYS A 84 4.55 17.37 -10.08
C LYS A 84 3.95 16.02 -10.49
N LYS A 85 2.76 16.03 -11.08
CA LYS A 85 2.06 14.80 -11.51
C LYS A 85 2.96 13.79 -12.26
N GLU A 86 3.84 14.27 -13.12
CA GLU A 86 4.79 13.44 -13.87
C GLU A 86 5.78 12.69 -12.97
N ASP A 87 6.31 13.36 -11.93
CA ASP A 87 7.21 12.77 -10.95
C ASP A 87 6.51 11.67 -10.14
N PHE A 88 5.24 11.88 -9.80
CA PHE A 88 4.43 10.88 -9.09
C PHE A 88 4.28 9.60 -9.92
N ILE A 89 3.90 9.77 -11.20
CA ILE A 89 3.70 8.65 -12.13
C ILE A 89 5.04 7.93 -12.37
N ALA A 90 6.13 8.67 -12.57
CA ALA A 90 7.46 8.10 -12.78
C ALA A 90 7.91 7.25 -11.59
N ARG A 91 7.63 7.70 -10.36
CA ARG A 91 7.93 6.93 -9.14
C ARG A 91 7.16 5.62 -9.08
N ILE A 92 5.86 5.63 -9.40
CA ILE A 92 5.04 4.41 -9.43
C ILE A 92 5.59 3.47 -10.49
N GLN A 93 5.87 3.95 -11.70
CA GLN A 93 6.42 3.14 -12.78
C GLN A 93 7.76 2.51 -12.40
N SER A 94 8.66 3.26 -11.76
CA SER A 94 9.96 2.76 -11.32
C SER A 94 9.84 1.68 -10.23
N ALA A 95 8.83 1.75 -9.35
CA ALA A 95 8.61 0.75 -8.31
C ALA A 95 7.73 -0.43 -8.78
N PHE A 96 6.97 -0.24 -9.87
CA PHE A 96 6.08 -1.24 -10.46
C PHE A 96 6.74 -2.07 -11.56
N ALA A 97 7.82 -1.58 -12.16
CA ALA A 97 8.62 -2.35 -13.09
C ALA A 97 9.29 -3.53 -12.35
N ASP A 98 8.84 -4.75 -12.66
CA ASP A 98 9.60 -5.99 -12.45
C ASP A 98 10.77 -6.06 -13.46
#